data_AF-A0A2E8KZD5-F1
#
_entry.id   AF-A0A2E8KZD5-F1
#
_cell.length_a   1.000
_cell.length_b   1.000
_cell.length_c   1.000
_cell.angle_alpha   90.00
_cell.angle_beta   90.00
_cell.angle_gamma   90.00
#
_symmetry.space_group_name_H-M   'P 1'
#
loop_
_entity.id
_entity.type
_entity.pdbx_description
1 polymer ?
#
loop_
_entity_poly.entity_id
_entity_poly.type
_entity_poly.pdbx_seq_one_letter_code
_entity_poly.pdbx_strand_id
1 'polypeptide(L)'
;MSRKGKSERIKRKRNSGASSGEVQKRVIRAILVMGAVALLIIFFFGDHGLYQLYTLKQERAGIQEKINELRQEKISLEGEKTKLQTDYNYIEELAREKYRMAKKGEKVFKVIEKKKKD
;
A
#
# COMPACT_ATOMS: atom_id res chain seq x y z
N MET A 1 29.59 -85.19 38.63
CA MET A 1 29.21 -83.94 39.32
C MET A 1 30.48 -83.10 39.45
N SER A 2 30.59 -81.80 39.17
CA SER A 2 29.63 -80.70 39.06
C SER A 2 30.27 -79.60 38.18
N ARG A 3 29.48 -79.00 37.29
CA ARG A 3 29.87 -77.87 36.42
C ARG A 3 29.89 -76.57 37.24
N LYS A 4 30.96 -75.78 37.15
CA LYS A 4 30.97 -74.40 37.70
C LYS A 4 31.13 -73.40 36.55
N GLY A 5 30.04 -72.68 36.28
CA GLY A 5 29.87 -71.81 35.12
C GLY A 5 30.74 -70.55 35.16
N LYS A 6 31.12 -70.12 33.96
CA LYS A 6 31.75 -68.81 33.69
C LYS A 6 30.67 -67.74 33.82
N SER A 7 30.88 -66.74 34.67
CA SER A 7 30.01 -65.56 34.74
C SER A 7 30.52 -64.47 33.79
N GLU A 8 29.91 -64.38 32.63
CA GLU A 8 30.02 -63.24 31.73
C GLU A 8 29.45 -61.99 32.43
N ARG A 9 30.32 -61.05 32.81
CA ARG A 9 29.90 -59.76 33.37
C ARG A 9 29.37 -58.87 32.25
N ILE A 10 28.05 -58.82 32.12
CA ILE A 10 27.33 -57.86 31.26
C ILE A 10 27.68 -56.43 31.73
N LYS A 11 28.53 -55.74 30.96
CA LYS A 11 28.78 -54.30 31.16
C LYS A 11 27.52 -53.53 30.75
N ARG A 12 26.70 -53.13 31.72
CA ARG A 12 25.62 -52.16 31.50
C ARG A 12 26.23 -50.81 31.11
N LYS A 13 26.06 -50.42 29.85
CA LYS A 13 26.38 -49.09 29.33
C LYS A 13 25.45 -48.08 30.03
N ARG A 14 25.97 -47.39 31.04
CA ARG A 14 25.30 -46.24 31.66
C ARG A 14 25.17 -45.16 30.59
N ASN A 15 23.96 -44.98 30.05
CA ASN A 15 23.63 -43.74 29.36
C ASN A 15 23.76 -42.63 30.41
N SER A 16 24.84 -41.85 30.31
CA SER A 16 24.97 -40.59 31.04
C SER A 16 23.80 -39.71 30.60
N GLY A 17 22.79 -39.62 31.46
CA GLY A 17 21.68 -38.69 31.28
C GLY A 17 22.26 -37.32 31.00
N ALA A 18 21.83 -36.71 29.90
CA ALA A 18 22.23 -35.36 29.54
C ALA A 18 22.14 -34.49 30.79
N SER A 19 23.24 -33.81 31.11
CA SER A 19 23.39 -32.96 32.28
C SER A 19 22.15 -32.09 32.41
N SER A 20 21.43 -32.21 33.52
CA SER A 20 20.19 -31.47 33.75
C SER A 20 20.38 -29.96 33.57
N GLY A 21 21.61 -29.46 33.75
CA GLY A 21 21.99 -28.07 33.46
C GLY A 21 22.10 -27.71 31.98
N GLU A 22 22.45 -28.64 31.09
CA GLU A 22 22.46 -28.41 29.64
C GLU A 22 21.05 -28.34 29.07
N VAL A 23 20.17 -29.23 29.53
CA VAL A 23 18.75 -29.21 29.16
C VAL A 23 18.09 -27.92 29.64
N GLN A 24 18.36 -27.51 30.89
CA GLN A 24 17.83 -26.26 31.44
C GLN A 24 18.31 -25.02 30.66
N LYS A 25 19.60 -24.94 30.31
CA LYS A 25 20.13 -23.85 29.46
C LYS A 25 19.48 -23.82 28.09
N ARG A 26 19.21 -24.98 27.49
CA ARG A 26 18.55 -25.07 26.17
C ARG A 26 17.10 -24.59 26.23
N VAL A 27 16.37 -24.94 27.30
CA VAL A 27 15.00 -24.48 27.53
C VAL A 27 14.95 -22.97 27.77
N ILE A 28 15.83 -22.42 28.62
CA ILE A 28 15.91 -20.97 28.86
C ILE A 28 16.22 -20.22 27.55
N ARG A 29 17.17 -20.72 26.75
CA ARG A 29 17.49 -20.14 25.45
C ARG A 29 16.29 -20.18 24.49
N ALA A 30 15.55 -21.29 24.46
CA ALA A 30 14.36 -21.41 23.64
C ALA A 30 13.26 -20.43 24.06
N ILE A 31 13.02 -20.27 25.36
CA ILE A 31 12.05 -19.30 25.89
C ILE A 31 12.46 -17.86 25.55
N LEU A 32 13.75 -17.52 25.71
CA LEU A 32 14.26 -16.19 25.36
C LEU A 32 14.08 -15.89 23.86
N VAL A 33 14.38 -16.85 22.99
CA VAL A 33 14.18 -16.69 21.54
C VAL A 33 12.69 -16.56 21.22
N MET A 34 11.82 -17.38 21.80
CA MET A 34 10.37 -17.26 21.59
C MET A 34 9.83 -15.92 22.08
N GLY A 35 10.29 -15.44 23.24
CA GLY A 35 9.92 -14.12 23.76
C GLY A 35 10.37 -12.99 22.84
N ALA A 36 11.61 -13.04 22.34
CA ALA A 36 12.12 -12.06 21.40
C ALA A 36 11.33 -12.07 20.08
N VAL A 37 10.98 -13.24 19.55
CA VAL A 37 10.15 -13.36 18.34
C VAL A 37 8.75 -12.81 18.57
N ALA A 38 8.12 -13.11 19.71
CA ALA A 38 6.81 -12.56 20.06
C ALA A 38 6.85 -11.03 20.17
N LEU A 39 7.89 -10.46 20.79
CA LEU A 39 8.09 -9.01 20.87
C LEU A 39 8.29 -8.39 19.49
N LEU A 40 9.06 -9.02 18.60
CA LEU A 40 9.21 -8.55 17.23
C LEU A 40 7.85 -8.56 16.50
N ILE A 41 7.10 -9.65 16.59
CA ILE A 41 5.77 -9.73 15.96
C ILE A 41 4.86 -8.62 16.48
N ILE A 42 4.76 -8.41 17.79
CA ILE A 42 3.93 -7.35 18.37
C ILE A 42 4.43 -5.95 17.99
N PHE A 43 5.75 -5.76 17.89
CA PHE A 43 6.32 -4.46 17.51
C PHE A 43 6.13 -4.12 16.02
N PHE A 44 6.17 -5.12 15.15
CA PHE A 44 5.97 -4.93 13.70
C PHE A 44 4.48 -4.98 13.30
N PHE A 45 3.69 -5.89 13.89
CA PHE A 45 2.28 -6.17 13.54
C PHE A 45 1.25 -5.73 14.59
N GLY A 46 1.66 -5.20 15.75
CA GLY A 46 0.71 -4.63 16.70
C GLY A 46 0.00 -3.42 16.11
N ASP A 47 -1.16 -3.06 16.66
CA ASP A 47 -2.06 -1.98 16.20
C ASP A 47 -1.41 -0.59 16.06
N HIS A 48 -0.15 -0.41 16.46
CA HIS A 48 0.62 0.82 16.37
C HIS A 48 2.08 0.55 15.89
N GLY A 49 2.33 -0.60 15.27
CA GLY A 49 3.64 -0.98 14.79
C GLY A 49 4.16 -0.08 13.66
N LEU A 50 5.44 -0.23 13.34
CA LEU A 50 6.12 0.59 12.32
C LEU A 50 5.43 0.56 10.94
N TYR A 51 4.75 -0.54 10.61
CA TYR A 51 4.00 -0.68 9.37
C TYR A 51 2.86 0.34 9.26
N GLN A 52 2.12 0.57 10.35
CA GLN A 52 0.99 1.50 10.35
C GLN A 52 1.42 2.95 10.23
N LEU A 53 2.58 3.31 10.80
CA LEU A 53 3.15 4.64 10.62
C LEU A 53 3.54 4.87 9.15
N TYR A 54 4.07 3.83 8.49
CA TYR A 54 4.43 3.90 7.08
C TYR A 54 3.20 4.05 6.17
N THR A 55 2.16 3.23 6.37
CA THR A 55 0.92 3.32 5.60
C THR A 55 0.23 4.67 5.83
N LEU A 56 0.12 5.12 7.08
CA LEU A 56 -0.49 6.39 7.41
C LEU A 56 0.26 7.58 6.81
N LYS A 57 1.60 7.50 6.71
CA LYS A 57 2.40 8.52 6.04
C LYS A 57 2.13 8.56 4.53
N GLN A 58 1.99 7.40 3.87
CA GLN A 58 1.63 7.35 2.46
C GLN A 58 0.21 7.87 2.22
N GLU A 59 -0.76 7.47 3.04
CA GLU A 59 -2.14 7.95 2.93
C GLU A 59 -2.21 9.47 3.11
N ARG A 60 -1.51 10.02 4.09
CA ARG A 60 -1.43 11.48 4.27
C ARG A 60 -0.84 12.17 3.05
N ALA A 61 0.21 11.62 2.44
CA ALA A 61 0.81 12.19 1.25
C ALA A 61 -0.18 12.20 0.07
N GLY A 62 -0.86 11.07 -0.20
CA GLY A 62 -1.83 10.98 -1.28
C GLY A 62 -3.04 11.90 -1.08
N ILE A 63 -3.57 11.98 0.15
CA ILE A 63 -4.65 12.92 0.49
C ILE A 63 -4.20 14.37 0.27
N GLN A 64 -2.97 14.71 0.67
CA GLN A 64 -2.44 16.06 0.51
C GLN A 64 -2.26 16.44 -0.97
N GLU A 65 -1.80 15.51 -1.80
CA GLU A 65 -1.75 15.71 -3.26
C GLU A 65 -3.14 15.93 -3.84
N LYS A 66 -4.13 15.14 -3.44
CA LYS A 66 -5.51 15.30 -3.90
C LYS A 66 -6.10 16.66 -3.50
N ILE A 67 -5.80 17.13 -2.28
CA ILE A 67 -6.20 18.47 -1.83
C ILE A 67 -5.59 19.55 -2.72
N ASN A 68 -4.32 19.40 -3.09
CA ASN A 68 -3.64 20.37 -3.94
C ASN A 68 -4.22 20.38 -5.36
N GLU A 69 -4.49 19.21 -5.94
CA GLU A 69 -5.14 19.06 -7.24
C GLU A 69 -6.52 19.74 -7.25
N LEU A 70 -7.38 19.42 -6.27
CA LEU A 70 -8.72 20.01 -6.15
C LEU A 70 -8.67 21.53 -5.92
N ARG A 71 -7.66 22.03 -5.20
CA ARG A 71 -7.48 23.47 -5.02
C ARG A 71 -7.11 24.16 -6.34
N GLN A 72 -6.24 23.56 -7.15
CA GLN A 72 -5.90 24.10 -8.47
C GLN A 72 -7.10 24.07 -9.41
N GLU A 73 -7.84 22.96 -9.42
CA GLU A 73 -9.06 22.83 -10.21
C GLU A 73 -10.08 23.90 -9.82
N LYS A 74 -10.30 24.10 -8.51
CA LYS A 74 -11.17 25.17 -8.00
C LYS A 74 -10.76 26.55 -8.51
N ILE A 75 -9.47 26.90 -8.42
CA ILE A 75 -8.97 28.20 -8.89
C ILE A 75 -9.22 28.37 -10.39
N SER A 76 -8.98 27.32 -11.19
CA SER A 76 -9.23 27.36 -12.63
C SER A 76 -10.71 27.55 -12.96
N LEU A 77 -11.60 26.82 -12.28
CA LEU A 77 -13.05 26.91 -12.45
C LEU A 77 -13.60 28.26 -12.00
N GLU A 78 -13.10 28.81 -10.89
CA GLU A 78 -13.48 30.16 -10.45
C GLU A 78 -13.05 31.21 -11.47
N GLY A 79 -11.84 31.09 -12.02
CA GLY A 79 -11.37 31.97 -13.09
C GLY A 79 -12.22 31.88 -14.36
N GLU A 80 -12.58 30.67 -14.80
CA GLU A 80 -13.47 30.46 -15.94
C GLU A 80 -14.87 31.02 -15.66
N LYS A 81 -15.41 30.78 -14.46
CA LYS A 81 -16.69 31.34 -14.03
C LYS A 81 -16.68 32.87 -14.11
N THR A 82 -15.63 33.53 -13.63
CA THR A 82 -15.52 34.99 -13.72
C THR A 82 -15.51 35.44 -15.17
N LYS A 83 -14.70 34.82 -16.04
CA LYS A 83 -14.67 35.15 -17.48
C LYS A 83 -16.04 35.01 -18.13
N LEU A 84 -16.76 33.92 -17.84
CA LEU A 84 -18.11 33.69 -18.35
C LEU A 84 -19.16 34.68 -17.82
N GLN A 85 -18.89 35.39 -16.73
CA GLN A 85 -19.79 36.40 -16.15
C GLN A 85 -19.46 37.82 -16.61
N THR A 86 -18.18 38.14 -16.79
CA THR A 86 -17.74 39.51 -17.01
C THR A 86 -17.23 39.80 -18.42
N ASP A 87 -16.81 38.78 -19.17
CA ASP A 87 -16.17 38.95 -20.48
C ASP A 87 -17.09 38.50 -21.63
N TYR A 88 -17.76 39.47 -22.25
CA TYR A 88 -18.63 39.23 -23.40
C TYR A 88 -17.91 38.68 -24.63
N ASN A 89 -16.64 39.05 -24.85
CA ASN A 89 -15.89 38.56 -26.01
C ASN A 89 -15.57 37.07 -25.84
N TYR A 90 -15.15 36.67 -24.63
CA TYR A 90 -14.94 35.26 -24.29
C TYR A 90 -16.21 34.42 -24.46
N ILE A 91 -17.37 34.95 -24.06
CA ILE A 91 -18.66 34.28 -24.24
C ILE A 91 -19.01 34.14 -25.73
N GLU A 92 -18.81 35.19 -26.55
CA GLU A 92 -19.08 35.14 -27.99
C GLU A 92 -18.17 34.14 -28.71
N GLU A 93 -16.87 34.13 -28.39
CA GLU A 93 -15.91 33.15 -28.90
C GLU A 93 -16.34 31.72 -28.55
N LEU A 94 -16.65 31.46 -27.27
CA LEU A 94 -17.11 30.15 -26.81
C LEU A 94 -18.42 29.72 -27.50
N ALA A 95 -19.36 30.64 -27.67
CA ALA A 95 -20.63 30.40 -28.35
C ALA A 95 -20.42 30.01 -29.82
N ARG A 96 -19.53 30.70 -30.53
CA ARG A 96 -19.25 30.46 -31.95
C ARG A 96 -18.42 29.20 -32.17
N GLU A 97 -17.39 28.97 -31.37
CA GLU A 97 -16.45 27.86 -31.58
C GLU A 97 -16.97 26.53 -31.01
N LYS A 98 -17.35 26.53 -29.73
CA LYS A 98 -17.73 25.31 -29.02
C LYS A 98 -19.18 24.92 -29.33
N TYR A 99 -20.08 25.91 -29.35
CA TYR A 99 -21.51 25.66 -29.52
C TYR A 99 -22.03 25.94 -30.92
N ARG A 100 -21.21 26.51 -31.82
CA ARG A 100 -21.58 26.85 -33.20
C ARG A 100 -22.84 27.72 -33.27
N MET A 101 -23.01 28.61 -32.30
CA MET A 101 -24.08 29.60 -32.30
C MET A 101 -23.72 30.74 -33.26
N ALA A 102 -24.74 31.31 -33.90
CA ALA A 102 -24.58 32.41 -34.83
C ALA A 102 -25.64 33.48 -34.54
N LYS A 103 -25.33 34.75 -34.78
CA LYS A 103 -26.29 35.85 -34.63
C LYS A 103 -27.38 35.73 -35.69
N LYS A 104 -28.52 36.38 -35.46
CA LYS A 104 -29.65 36.38 -36.41
C LYS A 104 -29.18 36.90 -37.77
N GLY A 105 -29.22 36.05 -38.81
CA GLY A 105 -28.78 36.37 -40.16
C GLY A 105 -27.43 35.76 -40.57
N GLU A 106 -26.67 35.17 -39.65
CA GLU A 106 -25.43 34.46 -39.94
C GLU A 106 -25.67 32.97 -40.24
N LYS A 107 -24.80 32.35 -41.06
CA LYS A 107 -24.88 30.91 -41.41
C LYS A 107 -23.66 30.15 -40.89
N VAL A 108 -23.91 29.00 -40.27
CA VAL A 108 -22.86 28.09 -39.78
C VAL A 108 -22.58 27.04 -40.85
N PHE A 109 -21.32 26.93 -41.27
CA PHE A 109 -20.87 25.91 -42.22
C PHE A 109 -20.15 24.79 -41.49
N LYS A 110 -20.56 23.54 -41.70
CA LYS A 110 -19.83 22.36 -41.24
C LYS A 110 -19.21 21.70 -42.47
N VAL A 111 -17.88 21.63 -42.52
CA VAL A 111 -17.17 20.90 -43.57
C VAL A 111 -17.42 19.41 -43.37
N ILE A 112 -18.03 18.77 -44.37
CA ILE A 112 -18.24 17.32 -44.39
C ILE A 112 -17.30 16.77 -45.46
N GLU A 113 -16.36 15.91 -45.06
CA GLU A 113 -15.52 15.21 -46.02
C GLU A 113 -16.38 14.26 -46.85
N LYS A 114 -16.37 14.42 -48.17
CA LYS A 114 -17.04 13.47 -49.06
C LYS A 114 -16.33 12.13 -48.94
N LYS A 115 -17.02 11.12 -48.39
CA LYS A 115 -16.58 9.73 -48.49
C LYS A 115 -16.36 9.42 -49.98
N LYS A 116 -15.12 9.08 -50.35
CA LYS A 116 -14.84 8.43 -51.63
C LYS A 116 -15.69 7.16 -51.65
N LYS A 117 -16.56 7.05 -52.65
CA LYS A 117 -17.18 5.78 -53.01
C LYS A 117 -16.09 4.96 -53.68
N ASP A 118 -15.70 3.87 -53.03
CA ASP A 118 -14.98 2.77 -53.65
C ASP A 118 -15.86 2.12 -54.74
#